data_AF-A0A0F9T283-F1
#
_entry.id   AF-A0A0F9T283-F1
#
_cell.length_a   1.000
_cell.length_b   1.000
_cell.length_c   1.000
_cell.angle_alpha   90.00
_cell.angle_beta   90.00
_cell.angle_gamma   90.00
#
_symmetry.space_group_name_H-M   'P 1'
#
loop_
_entity.id
_entity.type
_entity.pdbx_description
1 polymer ?
#
loop_
_entity_poly.entity_id
_entity_poly.type
_entity_poly.pdbx_seq_one_letter_code
_entity_poly.pdbx_strand_id
1 'polypeptide(L)'
;MDRPLVYVAGPIAGQSFGGATTWRGLCEANLPECEILTPMRGKDYLKQFPTMPLTSKELDVGTAADATAAPGTSSVEIAREAGLKVTDLDAAISSEKAIHRRDTWDIERCDIALANLLPGDEANKVSIGTACEVYLMSYLRKPVIEILTRGGIHDHPFITGSA
;
A
#
# COMPACT_ATOMS: atom_id res chain seq x y z
N MET A 1 -30.05 -2.76 -0.71
CA MET A 1 -28.93 -3.06 -1.63
C MET A 1 -27.68 -2.96 -0.81
N ASP A 2 -26.73 -3.86 -1.03
CA ASP A 2 -25.43 -3.77 -0.38
C ASP A 2 -24.68 -2.53 -0.88
N ARG A 3 -23.87 -1.93 -0.02
CA ARG A 3 -23.08 -0.73 -0.35
C ARG A 3 -22.00 -1.12 -1.38
N PRO A 4 -21.76 -0.31 -2.42
CA PRO A 4 -20.65 -0.57 -3.35
C PRO A 4 -19.32 -0.66 -2.61
N LEU A 5 -18.50 -1.64 -2.98
CA LEU A 5 -17.15 -1.85 -2.43
C LEU A 5 -16.14 -1.08 -3.27
N VAL A 6 -15.43 -0.13 -2.66
CA VAL A 6 -14.46 0.72 -3.33
C VAL A 6 -13.06 0.40 -2.81
N TYR A 7 -12.17 -0.07 -3.67
CA TYR A 7 -10.77 -0.29 -3.32
C TYR A 7 -9.96 1.00 -3.49
N VAL A 8 -9.35 1.48 -2.41
CA VAL A 8 -8.61 2.74 -2.40
C VAL A 8 -7.11 2.48 -2.41
N ALA A 9 -6.58 2.46 -3.63
CA ALA A 9 -5.18 2.27 -3.96
C ALA A 9 -4.39 3.58 -3.86
N GLY A 10 -3.07 3.46 -3.71
CA GLY A 10 -2.16 4.61 -3.62
C GLY A 10 -0.88 4.32 -2.83
N PRO A 11 0.15 5.17 -2.97
CA PRO A 11 1.49 4.94 -2.42
C PRO A 11 1.48 4.70 -0.91
N ILE A 12 2.36 3.78 -0.49
CA ILE A 12 2.64 3.45 0.92
C ILE A 12 4.16 3.51 1.13
N ALA A 13 4.90 2.73 0.34
CA ALA A 13 6.35 2.74 0.27
C ALA A 13 6.89 4.17 0.11
N GLY A 14 7.81 4.58 0.99
CA GLY A 14 8.43 5.90 0.97
C GLY A 14 7.59 7.04 1.56
N GLN A 15 6.37 6.78 2.02
CA GLN A 15 5.51 7.77 2.68
C GLN A 15 5.65 7.69 4.21
N SER A 16 5.29 8.75 4.91
CA SER A 16 4.90 8.70 6.31
C SER A 16 3.58 7.92 6.47
N PHE A 17 3.27 7.50 7.70
CA PHE A 17 1.97 6.86 7.96
C PHE A 17 0.81 7.78 7.57
N GLY A 18 0.90 9.07 7.93
CA GLY A 18 -0.08 10.08 7.56
C GLY A 18 -0.20 10.26 6.05
N GLY A 19 0.92 10.32 5.33
CA GLY A 19 0.93 10.40 3.87
C GLY A 19 0.26 9.19 3.21
N ALA A 20 0.44 7.99 3.77
CA ALA A 20 -0.22 6.78 3.29
C ALA A 20 -1.71 6.69 3.67
N THR A 21 -2.16 7.22 4.81
CA THR A 21 -3.56 7.03 5.26
C THR A 21 -4.49 8.19 4.96
N THR A 22 -4.00 9.43 4.82
CA THR A 22 -4.86 10.63 4.71
C THR A 22 -5.80 10.54 3.51
N TRP A 23 -5.29 10.16 2.34
CA TRP A 23 -6.10 9.96 1.12
C TRP A 23 -7.25 8.95 1.34
N ARG A 24 -6.96 7.83 2.02
CA ARG A 24 -7.95 6.78 2.31
C ARG A 24 -9.03 7.27 3.26
N GLY A 25 -8.65 8.01 4.30
CA GLY A 25 -9.60 8.64 5.21
C GLY A 25 -10.48 9.69 4.53
N LEU A 26 -9.93 10.44 3.56
CA LEU A 26 -10.72 11.36 2.74
C LEU A 26 -11.75 10.61 1.88
N CYS A 27 -11.39 9.49 1.25
CA CYS A 27 -12.35 8.66 0.52
C CYS A 27 -13.46 8.13 1.44
N GLU A 28 -13.12 7.61 2.62
CA GLU A 28 -14.09 7.14 3.61
C GLU A 28 -15.06 8.24 4.05
N ALA A 29 -14.56 9.45 4.28
CA ALA A 29 -15.38 10.58 4.70
C ALA A 29 -16.29 11.12 3.59
N ASN A 30 -15.85 11.06 2.32
CA ASN A 30 -16.56 11.65 1.19
C ASN A 30 -17.44 10.65 0.42
N LEU A 31 -17.33 9.35 0.70
CA LEU A 31 -18.15 8.28 0.08
C LEU A 31 -18.91 7.49 1.16
N PRO A 32 -19.76 8.14 1.98
CA PRO A 32 -20.46 7.50 3.09
C PRO A 32 -21.49 6.45 2.65
N GLU A 33 -21.79 6.33 1.37
CA GLU A 33 -22.63 5.30 0.76
C GLU A 33 -21.84 4.05 0.32
N CYS A 34 -20.50 4.11 0.27
CA CYS A 34 -19.63 3.02 -0.19
C CYS A 34 -18.90 2.36 0.99
N GLU A 35 -18.61 1.06 0.92
CA GLU A 35 -17.68 0.42 1.84
C GLU A 35 -16.26 0.52 1.27
N ILE A 36 -15.34 1.09 2.04
CA ILE A 36 -13.96 1.32 1.60
C ILE A 36 -13.05 0.15 1.97
N LEU A 37 -12.35 -0.37 0.97
CA LEU A 37 -11.28 -1.35 1.13
C LEU A 37 -9.94 -0.64 0.99
N THR A 38 -9.02 -0.93 1.91
CA THR A 38 -7.71 -0.28 1.96
C THR A 38 -6.59 -1.26 2.26
N PRO A 39 -5.45 -1.19 1.53
CA PRO A 39 -4.27 -2.00 1.84
C PRO A 39 -3.62 -1.61 3.19
N MET A 40 -4.02 -0.48 3.79
CA MET A 40 -3.57 -0.04 5.12
C MET A 40 -4.35 -0.68 6.29
N ARG A 41 -5.39 -1.49 6.02
CA ARG A 41 -6.16 -2.18 7.06
C ARG A 41 -5.25 -3.08 7.91
N GLY A 42 -5.33 -2.91 9.23
CA GLY A 42 -4.53 -3.69 10.19
C GLY A 42 -3.04 -3.38 10.20
N LYS A 43 -2.60 -2.28 9.58
CA LYS A 43 -1.17 -1.90 9.52
C LYS A 43 -0.80 -0.77 10.48
N ASP A 44 -1.50 -0.63 11.60
CA ASP A 44 -1.25 0.45 12.57
C ASP A 44 0.16 0.41 13.19
N TYR A 45 0.77 -0.78 13.26
CA TYR A 45 2.15 -0.95 13.72
C TYR A 45 3.13 -0.13 12.86
N LEU A 46 2.79 0.21 11.61
CA LEU A 46 3.62 1.03 10.76
C LEU A 46 3.79 2.48 11.26
N LYS A 47 2.93 2.98 12.15
CA LYS A 47 3.03 4.34 12.74
C LYS A 47 4.38 4.64 13.40
N GLN A 48 5.14 3.61 13.74
CA GLN A 48 6.46 3.71 14.35
C GLN A 48 7.59 4.07 13.37
N PHE A 49 7.37 3.91 12.07
CA PHE A 49 8.36 4.27 11.06
C PHE A 49 8.19 5.73 10.64
N PRO A 50 9.26 6.55 10.68
CA PRO A 50 9.22 7.91 10.14
C PRO A 50 8.86 7.93 8.64
N THR A 51 9.35 6.93 7.91
CA THR A 51 9.09 6.70 6.49
C THR A 51 8.98 5.21 6.26
N MET A 52 7.96 4.78 5.52
CA MET A 52 7.75 3.38 5.19
C MET A 52 8.85 2.86 4.27
N PRO A 53 9.34 1.63 4.49
CA PRO A 53 10.33 1.02 3.61
C PRO A 53 9.79 0.81 2.20
N LEU A 54 10.68 0.85 1.22
CA LEU A 54 10.35 0.70 -0.21
C LEU A 54 10.33 -0.75 -0.68
N THR A 55 11.04 -1.62 0.02
CA THR A 55 11.20 -3.04 -0.33
C THR A 55 11.09 -3.91 0.91
N SER A 56 10.78 -5.20 0.73
CA SER A 56 10.86 -6.18 1.83
C SER A 56 12.24 -6.19 2.48
N LYS A 57 13.31 -5.95 1.70
CA LYS A 57 14.67 -5.83 2.22
C LYS A 57 14.84 -4.61 3.13
N GLU A 58 14.24 -3.47 2.82
CA GLU A 58 14.25 -2.30 3.71
C GLU A 58 13.35 -2.50 4.94
N LEU A 59 12.33 -3.37 4.83
CA LEU A 59 11.51 -3.82 5.95
C LEU A 59 12.30 -4.75 6.89
N ASP A 60 13.23 -5.54 6.34
CA ASP A 60 14.16 -6.43 7.06
C ASP A 60 15.41 -5.71 7.59
N VAL A 61 15.65 -4.46 7.22
CA VAL A 61 16.92 -3.78 7.49
C VAL A 61 16.65 -2.49 8.26
N GLY A 62 16.53 -2.65 9.58
CA GLY A 62 16.93 -1.63 10.52
C GLY A 62 18.45 -1.46 10.50
N THR A 63 19.06 -1.07 9.37
CA THR A 63 20.46 -0.65 9.37
C THR A 63 20.66 0.58 8.49
N ALA A 64 20.61 1.75 9.12
CA ALA A 64 21.68 2.71 8.96
C ALA A 64 22.71 2.50 10.08
N ALA A 65 23.22 1.28 10.25
CA ALA A 65 24.45 0.90 10.96
C ALA A 65 24.67 -0.62 10.85
N ASP A 66 25.81 -1.01 10.28
CA ASP A 66 26.39 -2.37 10.29
C ASP A 66 25.78 -3.47 9.42
N ALA A 67 26.37 -3.59 8.23
CA ALA A 67 26.28 -4.73 7.32
C ALA A 67 27.00 -5.97 7.86
N THR A 68 26.40 -6.71 8.81
CA THR A 68 26.89 -8.06 9.18
C THR A 68 25.80 -9.11 9.53
N ALA A 69 24.50 -8.80 9.43
CA ALA A 69 23.45 -9.77 9.79
C ALA A 69 23.09 -10.74 8.65
N ALA A 70 22.87 -12.01 9.01
CA ALA A 70 22.60 -13.14 8.12
C ALA A 70 21.26 -13.00 7.36
N PRO A 71 21.14 -13.57 6.15
CA PRO A 71 19.92 -13.46 5.35
C PRO A 71 18.80 -14.37 5.89
N GLY A 72 17.63 -13.80 6.19
CA GLY A 72 16.42 -14.55 6.53
C GLY A 72 15.66 -14.09 7.78
N THR A 73 16.13 -13.06 8.49
CA THR A 73 15.46 -12.51 9.67
C THR A 73 14.28 -11.63 9.25
N SER A 74 13.08 -11.95 9.74
CA SER A 74 11.86 -11.26 9.33
C SER A 74 11.82 -9.82 9.86
N SER A 75 11.24 -8.88 9.11
CA SER A 75 10.90 -7.52 9.57
C SER A 75 10.34 -7.38 10.98
N VAL A 76 9.73 -8.43 11.52
CA VAL A 76 9.17 -8.49 12.89
C VAL A 76 10.25 -8.75 13.93
N GLU A 77 11.25 -9.55 13.62
CA GLU A 77 12.41 -9.79 14.48
C GLU A 77 13.29 -8.54 14.56
N ILE A 78 13.50 -7.84 13.44
CA ILE A 78 14.15 -6.51 13.43
C ILE A 78 13.34 -5.49 14.23
N ALA A 79 12.01 -5.50 14.11
CA ALA A 79 11.18 -4.61 14.90
C ALA A 79 11.28 -4.92 16.41
N ARG A 80 11.30 -6.19 16.80
CA ARG A 80 11.51 -6.61 18.19
C ARG A 80 12.89 -6.19 18.71
N GLU A 81 13.94 -6.32 17.92
CA GLU A 81 15.32 -5.89 18.25
C GLU A 81 15.42 -4.36 18.39
N ALA A 82 14.65 -3.60 17.60
CA ALA A 82 14.53 -2.15 17.73
C ALA A 82 13.64 -1.68 18.90
N GLY A 83 13.16 -2.59 19.75
CA GLY A 83 12.28 -2.30 20.89
C GLY A 83 10.83 -1.96 20.49
N LEU A 84 10.44 -2.27 19.26
CA LEU A 84 9.12 -2.00 18.71
C LEU A 84 8.15 -3.13 19.09
N LYS A 85 6.95 -2.76 19.55
CA LYS A 85 5.91 -3.73 19.95
C LYS A 85 5.18 -4.28 18.71
N VAL A 86 5.79 -5.23 18.01
CA VAL A 86 5.15 -5.97 16.91
C VAL A 86 4.72 -7.34 17.43
N THR A 87 3.42 -7.62 17.34
CA THR A 87 2.85 -8.91 17.77
C THR A 87 3.09 -10.00 16.72
N ASP A 88 2.99 -11.27 17.11
CA ASP A 88 3.03 -12.38 16.14
C ASP A 88 1.89 -12.29 15.10
N LEU A 89 0.77 -11.67 15.47
CA LEU A 89 -0.33 -11.42 14.56
C LEU A 89 0.04 -10.36 13.52
N ASP A 90 0.64 -9.24 13.94
CA ASP A 90 1.11 -8.19 13.03
C ASP A 90 2.12 -8.74 12.02
N ALA A 91 2.98 -9.66 12.47
CA ALA A 91 3.91 -10.40 11.61
C ALA A 91 3.20 -11.24 10.56
N ALA A 92 2.25 -12.05 10.99
CA ALA A 92 1.56 -12.99 10.13
C ALA A 92 0.76 -12.26 9.03
N ILE A 93 0.01 -11.21 9.40
CA ILE A 93 -0.82 -10.43 8.46
C ILE A 93 0.02 -9.56 7.51
N SER A 94 1.29 -9.31 7.86
CA SER A 94 2.20 -8.45 7.10
C SER A 94 3.24 -9.24 6.30
N SER A 95 3.19 -10.56 6.35
CA SER A 95 4.00 -11.40 5.47
C SER A 95 3.67 -11.11 4.00
N GLU A 96 4.67 -11.26 3.11
CA GLU A 96 4.49 -11.00 1.67
C GLU A 96 3.30 -11.77 1.09
N LYS A 97 3.14 -13.04 1.49
CA LYS A 97 2.03 -13.89 1.07
C LYS A 97 0.68 -13.37 1.60
N ALA A 98 0.62 -12.95 2.86
CA ALA A 98 -0.61 -12.45 3.45
C ALA A 98 -1.06 -11.13 2.82
N ILE A 99 -0.13 -10.17 2.68
CA ILE A 99 -0.39 -8.89 2.02
C ILE A 99 -0.88 -9.12 0.59
N HIS A 100 -0.11 -9.88 -0.20
CA HIS A 100 -0.47 -10.14 -1.60
C HIS A 100 -1.83 -10.81 -1.72
N ARG A 101 -2.11 -11.87 -0.93
CA ARG A 101 -3.38 -12.60 -1.03
C ARG A 101 -4.56 -11.75 -0.58
N ARG A 102 -4.40 -10.98 0.49
CA ARG A 102 -5.46 -10.11 1.03
C ARG A 102 -5.81 -8.99 0.07
N ASP A 103 -4.81 -8.29 -0.45
CA ASP A 103 -5.02 -7.13 -1.33
C ASP A 103 -5.59 -7.61 -2.69
N THR A 104 -5.13 -8.77 -3.19
CA THR A 104 -5.74 -9.45 -4.35
C THR A 104 -7.20 -9.80 -4.09
N TRP A 105 -7.52 -10.39 -2.92
CA TRP A 105 -8.88 -10.77 -2.58
C TRP A 105 -9.81 -9.56 -2.44
N ASP A 106 -9.33 -8.44 -1.89
CA ASP A 106 -10.07 -7.18 -1.82
C ASP A 106 -10.35 -6.61 -3.23
N ILE A 107 -9.39 -6.70 -4.15
CA ILE A 107 -9.57 -6.32 -5.56
C ILE A 107 -10.57 -7.25 -6.28
N GLU A 108 -10.44 -8.56 -6.09
CA GLU A 108 -11.33 -9.57 -6.68
C GLU A 108 -12.80 -9.37 -6.28
N ARG A 109 -13.08 -8.78 -5.11
CA ARG A 109 -14.44 -8.54 -4.62
C ARG A 109 -14.94 -7.10 -4.74
N CYS A 110 -14.08 -6.10 -4.93
CA CYS A 110 -14.52 -4.71 -5.05
C CYS A 110 -15.32 -4.46 -6.34
N ASP A 111 -16.15 -3.41 -6.37
CA ASP A 111 -16.90 -3.01 -7.55
C ASP A 111 -16.09 -2.05 -8.43
N ILE A 112 -15.25 -1.22 -7.81
CA ILE A 112 -14.44 -0.18 -8.46
C ILE A 112 -13.19 0.13 -7.62
N ALA A 113 -12.13 0.62 -8.25
CA ALA A 113 -10.97 1.15 -7.53
C ALA A 113 -10.76 2.65 -7.78
N LEU A 114 -10.28 3.35 -6.76
CA LEU A 114 -9.71 4.69 -6.86
C LEU A 114 -8.20 4.57 -6.68
N ALA A 115 -7.43 4.92 -7.70
CA ALA A 115 -5.97 4.81 -7.70
C ALA A 115 -5.33 6.19 -7.61
N ASN A 116 -4.87 6.56 -6.40
CA ASN A 116 -4.11 7.79 -6.23
C ASN A 116 -2.65 7.57 -6.62
N LEU A 117 -2.31 8.06 -7.81
CA LEU A 117 -1.00 8.06 -8.43
C LEU A 117 -0.44 9.48 -8.54
N LEU A 118 -1.01 10.44 -7.81
CA LEU A 118 -0.35 11.72 -7.62
C LEU A 118 1.01 11.45 -6.98
N PRO A 119 2.04 12.24 -7.30
CA PRO A 119 3.28 12.20 -6.56
C PRO A 119 2.92 12.41 -5.09
N GLY A 120 3.02 11.33 -4.30
CA GLY A 120 3.04 11.45 -2.86
C GLY A 120 4.23 12.34 -2.55
N ASP A 121 3.95 13.56 -2.10
CA ASP A 121 4.90 14.66 -1.96
C ASP A 121 6.18 14.30 -1.18
N GLU A 122 6.22 13.16 -0.49
CA GLU A 122 7.33 12.75 0.35
C GLU A 122 8.36 11.86 -0.37
N ALA A 123 7.97 11.09 -1.40
CA ALA A 123 8.83 10.04 -1.97
C ALA A 123 9.32 10.28 -3.41
N ASN A 124 8.58 11.04 -4.21
CA ASN A 124 8.81 11.25 -5.66
C ASN A 124 9.27 9.97 -6.41
N LYS A 125 8.56 8.86 -6.18
CA LYS A 125 8.89 7.52 -6.67
C LYS A 125 7.69 6.84 -7.29
N VAL A 126 7.97 5.88 -8.16
CA VAL A 126 6.92 5.02 -8.73
C VAL A 126 6.32 4.16 -7.61
N SER A 127 5.02 4.32 -7.37
CA SER A 127 4.24 3.35 -6.60
C SER A 127 4.04 2.03 -7.37
N ILE A 128 4.98 1.09 -7.19
CA ILE A 128 4.92 -0.23 -7.82
C ILE A 128 3.66 -0.99 -7.40
N GLY A 129 3.33 -0.97 -6.11
CA GLY A 129 2.13 -1.62 -5.58
C GLY A 129 0.86 -1.13 -6.27
N THR A 130 0.65 0.19 -6.31
CA THR A 130 -0.52 0.79 -6.98
C THR A 130 -0.57 0.44 -8.47
N ALA A 131 0.58 0.41 -9.16
CA ALA A 131 0.63 0.01 -10.56
C ALA A 131 0.21 -1.46 -10.77
N CYS A 132 0.62 -2.37 -9.88
CA CYS A 132 0.17 -3.76 -9.92
C CYS A 132 -1.34 -3.90 -9.62
N GLU A 133 -1.86 -3.13 -8.68
CA GLU A 133 -3.29 -3.10 -8.34
C GLU A 133 -4.14 -2.60 -9.52
N VAL A 134 -3.71 -1.52 -10.18
CA VAL A 134 -4.35 -0.98 -11.39
C VAL A 134 -4.37 -2.01 -12.52
N TYR A 135 -3.22 -2.65 -12.78
CA TYR A 135 -3.15 -3.72 -13.78
C TYR A 135 -4.10 -4.88 -13.47
N LEU A 136 -4.16 -5.34 -12.21
CA LEU A 136 -5.04 -6.43 -11.81
C LEU A 136 -6.52 -6.06 -11.97
N MET A 137 -6.90 -4.83 -11.62
CA MET A 137 -8.27 -4.33 -11.84
C MET A 137 -8.65 -4.35 -13.33
N SER A 138 -7.77 -3.83 -14.19
CA SER A 138 -7.97 -3.84 -15.65
C SER A 138 -8.06 -5.26 -16.20
N TYR A 139 -7.19 -6.16 -15.74
CA TYR A 139 -7.22 -7.59 -16.11
C TYR A 139 -8.54 -8.28 -15.71
N LEU A 140 -9.07 -7.95 -14.53
CA LEU A 140 -10.37 -8.43 -14.05
C LEU A 140 -11.56 -7.71 -14.70
N ARG A 141 -11.32 -6.79 -15.64
CA ARG A 141 -12.33 -5.95 -16.32
C ARG A 141 -13.18 -5.15 -15.33
N LYS A 142 -12.56 -4.66 -14.26
CA LYS A 142 -13.18 -3.80 -13.27
C LYS A 142 -12.80 -2.35 -13.50
N PRO A 143 -13.72 -1.40 -13.31
CA PRO A 143 -13.43 0.01 -13.51
C PRO A 143 -12.38 0.51 -12.51
N VAL A 144 -11.51 1.41 -12.98
CA VAL A 144 -10.51 2.11 -12.16
C VAL A 144 -10.61 3.60 -12.46
N ILE A 145 -10.64 4.42 -11.42
CA ILE A 145 -10.48 5.87 -11.53
C ILE A 145 -9.04 6.20 -11.14
N GLU A 146 -8.26 6.61 -12.13
CA GLU A 146 -6.86 6.99 -11.96
C GLU A 146 -6.75 8.49 -11.64
N ILE A 147 -5.97 8.83 -10.63
CA ILE A 147 -5.71 10.21 -10.21
C ILE A 147 -4.22 10.43 -10.35
N LEU A 148 -3.79 11.14 -11.39
CA LEU A 148 -2.38 11.36 -11.71
C LEU A 148 -2.14 12.74 -12.31
N THR A 149 -0.88 13.20 -12.25
CA THR A 149 -0.45 14.43 -12.91
C THR A 149 0.02 14.11 -14.32
N ARG A 150 -0.55 14.78 -15.33
CA ARG A 150 -0.11 14.65 -16.72
C ARG A 150 1.36 15.08 -16.86
N GLY A 151 2.14 14.29 -17.58
CA GLY A 151 3.60 14.42 -17.68
C GLY A 151 4.37 14.01 -16.40
N GLY A 152 3.67 13.53 -15.37
CA GLY A 152 4.27 13.01 -14.14
C GLY A 152 4.85 11.60 -14.31
N ILE A 153 5.51 11.10 -13.27
CA ILE A 153 6.20 9.78 -13.30
C ILE A 153 5.24 8.60 -13.55
N HIS A 154 3.96 8.77 -13.23
CA HIS A 154 2.89 7.78 -13.44
C HIS A 154 2.06 8.04 -14.70
N ASP A 155 2.31 9.12 -15.46
CA ASP A 155 1.77 9.29 -16.80
C ASP A 155 2.50 8.35 -17.77
N HIS A 156 2.17 7.08 -17.64
CA HIS A 156 2.86 5.96 -18.27
C HIS A 156 1.83 5.07 -18.98
N PRO A 157 2.12 4.51 -20.18
CA PRO A 157 1.15 3.77 -20.97
C PRO A 157 0.50 2.56 -20.27
N PHE A 158 1.21 1.94 -19.31
CA PHE A 158 0.66 0.82 -18.54
C PHE A 158 -0.33 1.25 -17.45
N ILE A 159 -0.33 2.53 -17.09
CA ILE A 159 -1.34 3.13 -16.21
C ILE A 159 -2.44 3.67 -17.10
N THR A 160 -2.16 4.71 -17.90
CA THR A 160 -3.19 5.43 -18.66
C THR A 160 -3.90 4.61 -19.74
N GLY A 161 -3.31 3.50 -20.18
CA GLY A 161 -3.97 2.54 -21.09
C GLY A 161 -4.86 1.52 -20.39
N SER A 162 -4.92 1.54 -19.06
CA SER A 162 -5.74 0.64 -18.24
C SER A 162 -7.17 1.16 -18.00
N ALA A 163 -7.36 2.48 -18.17
CA ALA A 163 -8.61 3.23 -18.05
C ALA A 163 -9.45 3.22 -19.35
#